data_AF-A0A8H6RGA7-F1
#
_entry.id   AF-A0A8H6RGA7-F1
#
_cell.length_a   1.000
_cell.length_b   1.000
_cell.length_c   1.000
_cell.angle_alpha   90.00
_cell.angle_beta   90.00
_cell.angle_gamma   90.00
#
_symmetry.space_group_name_H-M   'P 1'
#
loop_
_entity.id
_entity.type
_entity.pdbx_description
1 polymer ?
#
loop_
_entity_poly.entity_id
_entity_poly.type
_entity_poly.pdbx_seq_one_letter_code
_entity_poly.pdbx_strand_id
1 'polypeptide(L)'
;MVQYRRCYPTNGAKEYWKLQPSRDGDDATIRKALSARGVYERTSDARLRNLDSRLQRSLLVYESCSLEELKNFCLNRGLHAGRLSEARTESHAKRNLVSRLEAADEGAKFEYFLDLPAELRVRIHEFYLSHLRSKTKELFPGREYGPYTQPPLSVVSRLVRKEVLPEFYKVFDLRLQIFTTVHRDETIATELEYGQNVMARAPLEALDHLPVLEMEGKSLSMVGPAEISWKIKLELHEGKYKVEVEEATRPLFRVKIYANQDPARVQQVIECRVEDFVTQRKAADGKIRLRAQDVAAIEALFKPIAEK
;
A
#
# COMPACT_ATOMS: atom_id res chain seq x y z
N MET A 1 -4.50 -16.07 -7.98
CA MET A 1 -3.98 -14.98 -7.12
C MET A 1 -4.05 -13.69 -7.93
N VAL A 2 -4.75 -12.67 -7.42
CA VAL A 2 -5.03 -11.43 -8.17
C VAL A 2 -3.73 -10.68 -8.43
N GLN A 3 -3.55 -10.18 -9.65
CA GLN A 3 -2.37 -9.40 -10.03
C GLN A 3 -2.70 -7.91 -10.03
N TYR A 4 -2.06 -7.22 -9.10
CA TYR A 4 -2.20 -5.78 -8.86
C TYR A 4 -1.11 -5.00 -9.61
N ARG A 5 -1.40 -3.73 -9.92
CA ARG A 5 -0.44 -2.82 -10.54
C ARG A 5 0.75 -2.58 -9.61
N ARG A 6 1.98 -2.76 -10.12
CA ARG A 6 3.18 -2.30 -9.41
C ARG A 6 3.20 -0.77 -9.38
N CYS A 7 3.46 -0.22 -8.21
CA CYS A 7 3.45 1.21 -7.99
C CYS A 7 4.86 1.75 -7.91
N TYR A 8 5.24 2.54 -8.91
CA TYR A 8 6.46 3.33 -8.84
C TYR A 8 6.23 4.63 -8.05
N PRO A 9 7.29 5.23 -7.48
CA PRO A 9 7.19 6.28 -6.46
C PRO A 9 6.39 7.52 -6.88
N THR A 10 6.35 7.84 -8.18
CA THR A 10 5.91 9.15 -8.67
C THR A 10 4.39 9.30 -8.83
N ASN A 11 3.61 8.22 -8.96
CA ASN A 11 2.13 8.29 -9.03
C ASN A 11 1.40 6.98 -8.70
N GLY A 12 2.12 5.86 -8.55
CA GLY A 12 1.51 4.52 -8.52
C GLY A 12 0.65 4.25 -7.29
N ALA A 13 0.90 4.92 -6.15
CA ALA A 13 0.24 4.60 -4.89
C ALA A 13 -1.29 4.73 -4.94
N LYS A 14 -1.87 5.55 -5.83
CA LYS A 14 -3.34 5.65 -5.94
C LYS A 14 -3.97 4.52 -6.77
N GLU A 15 -3.17 3.72 -7.46
CA GLU A 15 -3.63 2.78 -8.49
C GLU A 15 -3.18 1.34 -8.25
N TYR A 16 -2.57 1.01 -7.11
CA TYR A 16 -2.09 -0.36 -6.82
C TYR A 16 -3.18 -1.41 -6.99
N TRP A 17 -4.41 -1.06 -6.64
CA TRP A 17 -5.59 -1.92 -6.70
C TRP A 17 -6.12 -2.13 -8.11
N LYS A 18 -5.72 -1.29 -9.08
CA LYS A 18 -6.11 -1.48 -10.47
C LYS A 18 -5.36 -2.69 -11.01
N LEU A 19 -5.98 -3.34 -11.99
CA LEU A 19 -5.30 -4.35 -12.78
C LEU A 19 -4.04 -3.75 -13.40
N GLN A 20 -3.03 -4.59 -13.60
CA GLN A 20 -1.92 -4.18 -14.45
C GLN A 20 -2.54 -3.77 -15.77
N PRO A 21 -2.28 -2.54 -16.25
CA PRO A 21 -2.66 -2.22 -17.60
C PRO A 21 -1.99 -3.30 -18.42
N SER A 22 -2.78 -4.07 -19.16
CA SER A 22 -2.26 -4.89 -20.23
C SER A 22 -1.49 -3.87 -21.05
N ARG A 23 -0.17 -3.82 -20.87
CA ARG A 23 0.64 -2.64 -21.20
C ARG A 23 0.37 -2.31 -22.68
N ASP A 24 0.93 -1.22 -23.16
CA ASP A 24 1.40 -1.14 -24.56
C ASP A 24 2.44 -2.26 -24.89
N GLY A 25 2.44 -3.36 -24.13
CA GLY A 25 3.29 -4.52 -24.23
C GLY A 25 2.81 -5.38 -25.37
N ASP A 26 3.76 -5.61 -26.26
CA ASP A 26 3.84 -6.70 -27.21
C ASP A 26 3.01 -7.92 -26.76
N ASP A 27 2.05 -8.31 -27.61
CA ASP A 27 1.19 -9.47 -27.39
C ASP A 27 2.00 -10.75 -27.14
N ALA A 28 3.29 -10.79 -27.53
CA ALA A 28 4.21 -11.86 -27.17
C ALA A 28 4.37 -12.04 -25.64
N THR A 29 4.36 -10.94 -24.87
CA THR A 29 4.46 -10.99 -23.40
C THR A 29 3.19 -11.60 -22.79
N ILE A 30 2.02 -11.18 -23.29
CA ILE A 30 0.72 -11.73 -22.86
C ILE A 30 0.66 -13.22 -23.20
N ARG A 31 1.03 -13.61 -24.43
CA ARG A 31 1.10 -15.01 -24.86
C ARG A 31 2.04 -15.83 -23.98
N LYS A 32 3.21 -15.29 -23.61
CA LYS A 32 4.16 -15.97 -22.71
C LYS A 32 3.56 -16.17 -21.31
N ALA A 33 2.87 -15.17 -20.77
CA ALA A 33 2.23 -15.24 -19.46
C ALA A 33 1.05 -16.25 -19.43
N LEU A 34 0.23 -16.25 -20.48
CA LEU A 34 -0.85 -17.22 -20.68
C LEU A 34 -0.28 -18.64 -20.80
N SER A 35 0.74 -18.82 -21.65
CA SER A 35 1.39 -20.12 -21.88
C SER A 35 2.01 -20.70 -20.61
N ALA A 36 2.66 -19.85 -19.79
CA ALA A 36 3.22 -20.25 -18.51
C ALA A 36 2.17 -20.77 -17.51
N ARG A 37 0.89 -20.46 -17.75
CA ARG A 37 -0.27 -20.93 -16.96
C ARG A 37 -1.03 -22.05 -17.66
N GLY A 38 -0.47 -22.65 -18.72
CA GLY A 38 -1.10 -23.70 -19.51
C GLY A 38 -2.21 -23.23 -20.44
N VAL A 39 -2.34 -21.91 -20.65
CA VAL A 39 -3.32 -21.31 -21.57
C VAL A 39 -2.59 -20.92 -22.85
N TYR A 40 -2.55 -21.80 -23.86
CA TYR A 40 -1.96 -21.47 -25.15
C TYR A 40 -3.06 -21.22 -26.18
N GLU A 41 -3.26 -19.96 -26.58
CA GLU A 41 -4.23 -19.63 -27.61
C GLU A 41 -3.66 -18.81 -28.77
N ARG A 42 -3.74 -19.38 -29.97
CA ARG A 42 -3.74 -18.64 -31.24
C ARG A 42 -5.10 -18.00 -31.44
N THR A 43 -5.33 -16.90 -30.74
CA THR A 43 -6.58 -16.13 -30.81
C THR A 43 -6.30 -14.67 -31.20
N SER A 44 -7.37 -13.92 -31.45
CA SER A 44 -7.31 -12.48 -31.73
C SER A 44 -6.73 -11.70 -30.55
N ASP A 45 -6.12 -10.55 -30.82
CA ASP A 45 -5.48 -9.73 -29.79
C ASP A 45 -6.48 -9.22 -28.75
N ALA A 46 -7.72 -8.93 -29.16
CA ALA A 46 -8.81 -8.59 -28.27
C ALA A 46 -9.12 -9.72 -27.28
N ARG A 47 -9.13 -10.98 -27.75
CA ARG A 47 -9.35 -12.14 -26.87
C ARG A 47 -8.16 -12.39 -25.95
N LEU A 48 -6.93 -12.23 -26.43
CA LEU A 48 -5.73 -12.33 -25.58
C LEU A 48 -5.77 -11.35 -24.41
N ARG A 49 -6.12 -10.09 -24.68
CA ARG A 49 -6.25 -9.06 -23.63
C ARG A 49 -7.38 -9.37 -22.65
N ASN A 50 -8.49 -9.92 -23.14
CA ASN A 50 -9.58 -10.38 -22.28
C ASN A 50 -9.12 -11.53 -21.36
N LEU A 51 -8.43 -12.54 -21.91
CA LEU A 51 -7.89 -13.66 -21.14
C LEU A 51 -6.86 -13.22 -20.10
N ASP A 52 -5.96 -12.30 -20.47
CA ASP A 52 -5.01 -11.67 -19.55
C ASP A 52 -5.74 -10.96 -18.40
N SER A 53 -6.74 -10.13 -18.72
CA SER A 53 -7.56 -9.44 -17.71
C SER A 53 -8.25 -10.42 -16.76
N ARG A 54 -8.83 -11.51 -17.28
CA ARG A 54 -9.47 -12.56 -16.47
C ARG A 54 -8.47 -13.22 -15.52
N LEU A 55 -7.30 -13.58 -16.03
CA LEU A 55 -6.23 -14.16 -15.24
C LEU A 55 -5.68 -13.22 -14.16
N GLN A 56 -5.58 -11.93 -14.44
CA GLN A 56 -5.20 -10.93 -13.45
C GLN A 56 -6.24 -10.81 -12.34
N ARG A 57 -7.53 -10.98 -12.66
CA ARG A 57 -8.64 -11.01 -11.68
C ARG A 57 -8.82 -12.35 -10.96
N SER A 58 -7.98 -13.34 -11.25
CA SER A 58 -8.16 -14.73 -10.79
C SER A 58 -9.50 -15.35 -11.20
N LEU A 59 -10.06 -14.93 -12.34
CA LEU A 59 -11.20 -15.58 -12.96
C LEU A 59 -10.75 -16.82 -13.73
N LEU A 60 -11.64 -17.81 -13.82
CA LEU A 60 -11.37 -19.04 -14.57
C LEU A 60 -11.32 -18.74 -16.07
N VAL A 61 -10.34 -19.34 -16.75
CA VAL A 61 -10.25 -19.39 -18.21
C VAL A 61 -10.98 -20.66 -18.63
N TYR A 62 -12.11 -20.52 -19.31
CA TYR A 62 -13.04 -21.63 -19.55
C TYR A 62 -12.66 -22.47 -20.78
N GLU A 63 -11.74 -22.00 -21.62
CA GLU A 63 -11.34 -22.70 -22.84
C GLU A 63 -10.62 -24.01 -22.58
N SER A 64 -9.97 -24.14 -21.42
CA SER A 64 -9.36 -25.39 -20.97
C SER A 64 -10.37 -26.41 -20.43
N CYS A 65 -11.61 -26.00 -20.15
CA CYS A 65 -12.64 -26.88 -19.60
C CYS A 65 -13.30 -27.72 -20.70
N SER A 66 -13.70 -28.93 -20.32
CA SER A 66 -14.54 -29.82 -21.12
C SER A 66 -15.97 -29.26 -21.28
N LEU A 67 -16.70 -29.73 -22.29
CA LEU A 67 -18.09 -29.33 -22.49
C LEU A 67 -18.98 -29.67 -21.27
N GLU A 68 -18.71 -30.80 -20.63
CA GLU A 68 -19.43 -31.26 -19.45
C GLU A 68 -19.21 -30.35 -18.24
N GLU A 69 -17.95 -29.98 -17.95
CA GLU A 69 -17.63 -29.01 -16.90
C GLU A 69 -18.33 -27.67 -17.12
N LEU A 70 -18.35 -27.17 -18.36
CA LEU A 70 -19.03 -25.92 -18.68
C LEU A 70 -20.54 -25.99 -18.50
N LYS A 71 -21.17 -27.12 -18.84
CA LYS A 71 -22.59 -27.35 -18.55
C LYS A 71 -22.84 -27.36 -17.04
N ASN A 72 -21.99 -28.04 -16.27
CA ASN A 72 -22.08 -28.10 -14.82
C ASN A 72 -21.89 -26.72 -14.18
N PHE A 73 -20.95 -25.91 -14.65
CA PHE A 73 -20.79 -24.53 -14.17
C PHE A 73 -22.01 -23.66 -14.45
N CYS A 74 -22.62 -23.78 -15.63
CA CYS A 74 -23.87 -23.07 -15.94
C CYS A 74 -24.99 -23.50 -15.00
N LEU A 75 -25.18 -24.81 -14.80
CA LEU A 75 -26.20 -25.36 -13.90
C LEU A 75 -26.01 -24.87 -12.46
N ASN A 76 -24.79 -24.96 -11.92
CA ASN A 76 -24.47 -24.53 -10.56
C ASN A 76 -24.69 -23.03 -10.33
N ARG A 77 -24.65 -22.23 -11.41
CA ARG A 77 -24.89 -20.78 -11.37
C ARG A 77 -26.33 -20.39 -11.74
N GLY A 78 -27.21 -21.37 -11.94
CA GLY A 78 -28.59 -21.14 -12.37
C GLY A 78 -28.71 -20.55 -13.79
N LEU A 79 -27.64 -20.58 -14.59
CA LEU A 79 -27.65 -20.05 -15.95
C LEU A 79 -28.41 -21.02 -16.84
N HIS A 80 -29.58 -20.59 -17.32
CA HIS A 80 -30.47 -21.45 -18.09
C HIS A 80 -29.81 -21.91 -19.39
N ALA A 81 -29.73 -23.22 -19.60
CA ALA A 81 -29.17 -23.88 -20.78
C ALA A 81 -29.97 -23.63 -22.08
N GLY A 82 -31.04 -22.82 -22.03
CA GLY A 82 -32.11 -22.72 -23.04
C GLY A 82 -31.76 -22.27 -24.45
N ARG A 83 -30.47 -22.21 -24.86
CA ARG A 83 -30.07 -22.10 -26.28
C ARG A 83 -28.98 -23.09 -26.69
N LEU A 84 -28.70 -24.12 -25.88
CA LEU A 84 -27.71 -25.14 -26.25
C LEU A 84 -28.25 -26.10 -27.31
N SER A 85 -29.58 -26.24 -27.45
CA SER A 85 -30.20 -27.11 -28.46
C SER A 85 -30.06 -26.58 -29.89
N GLU A 86 -29.68 -25.31 -30.08
CA GLU A 86 -29.49 -24.69 -31.40
C GLU A 86 -28.04 -24.78 -31.90
N ALA A 87 -27.11 -25.31 -31.08
CA ALA A 87 -25.73 -25.42 -31.49
C ALA A 87 -25.54 -26.55 -32.52
N ARG A 88 -25.14 -26.19 -33.74
CA ARG A 88 -24.90 -27.14 -34.84
C ARG A 88 -23.69 -28.04 -34.61
N THR A 89 -22.74 -27.62 -33.77
CA THR A 89 -21.51 -28.37 -33.48
C THR A 89 -21.12 -28.24 -32.01
N GLU A 90 -20.34 -29.21 -31.52
CA GLU A 90 -19.80 -29.18 -30.16
C GLU A 90 -18.96 -27.92 -29.88
N SER A 91 -18.12 -27.52 -30.84
CA SER A 91 -17.33 -26.28 -30.75
C SER A 91 -18.21 -25.04 -30.58
N HIS A 92 -19.33 -24.96 -31.30
CA HIS A 92 -20.29 -23.87 -31.16
C HIS A 92 -20.99 -23.89 -29.80
N ALA A 93 -21.38 -25.08 -29.32
CA ALA A 93 -21.96 -25.25 -27.99
C ALA A 93 -20.99 -24.80 -26.89
N LYS A 94 -19.71 -25.20 -26.98
CA LYS A 94 -18.64 -24.80 -26.07
C LYS A 94 -18.46 -23.28 -26.06
N ARG A 95 -18.33 -22.64 -27.23
CA ARG A 95 -18.18 -21.18 -27.34
C ARG A 95 -19.35 -20.43 -26.71
N ASN A 96 -20.58 -20.91 -26.91
CA ASN A 96 -21.78 -20.32 -26.31
C ASN A 96 -21.79 -20.42 -24.78
N LEU A 97 -21.36 -21.57 -24.24
CA LEU A 97 -21.25 -21.76 -22.79
C LEU A 97 -20.18 -20.86 -22.18
N VAL A 98 -18.99 -20.81 -22.79
CA VAL A 98 -17.89 -19.92 -22.38
C VAL A 98 -18.37 -18.48 -22.33
N SER A 99 -18.94 -17.98 -23.44
CA SER A 99 -19.41 -16.59 -23.52
C SER A 99 -20.46 -16.25 -22.44
N ARG A 100 -21.36 -17.19 -22.13
CA ARG A 100 -22.37 -17.01 -21.07
C ARG A 100 -21.76 -16.95 -19.68
N LEU A 101 -20.85 -17.88 -19.38
CA LEU A 101 -20.17 -17.92 -18.08
C LEU A 101 -19.32 -16.67 -17.87
N GLU A 102 -18.62 -16.23 -18.91
CA GLU A 102 -17.86 -14.98 -18.86
C GLU A 102 -18.76 -13.76 -18.70
N ALA A 103 -19.87 -13.67 -19.44
CA ALA A 103 -20.84 -12.59 -19.26
C ALA A 103 -21.41 -12.56 -17.84
N ALA A 104 -21.65 -13.73 -17.24
CA ALA A 104 -22.07 -13.83 -15.85
C ALA A 104 -20.95 -13.38 -14.87
N ASP A 105 -19.69 -13.71 -15.13
CA ASP A 105 -18.55 -13.25 -14.32
C ASP A 105 -18.36 -11.72 -14.42
N GLU A 106 -18.54 -11.15 -15.61
CA GLU A 106 -18.42 -9.70 -15.83
C GLU A 106 -19.57 -8.91 -15.21
N GLY A 107 -20.77 -9.50 -15.19
CA GLY A 107 -21.96 -8.93 -14.55
C GLY A 107 -22.08 -9.23 -13.06
N ALA A 108 -21.16 -10.01 -12.47
CA ALA A 108 -21.25 -10.42 -11.08
C ALA A 108 -21.18 -9.20 -10.15
N LYS A 109 -22.21 -9.04 -9.34
CA LYS A 109 -22.29 -8.02 -8.29
C LYS A 109 -22.33 -8.69 -6.94
N PHE A 110 -21.78 -8.01 -5.94
CA PHE A 110 -21.90 -8.43 -4.55
C PHE A 110 -22.95 -7.57 -3.85
N GLU A 111 -24.21 -7.72 -4.26
CA GLU A 111 -25.32 -6.83 -3.87
C GLU A 111 -25.62 -6.90 -2.37
N TYR A 112 -25.42 -8.07 -1.76
CA TYR A 112 -25.73 -8.33 -0.36
C TYR A 112 -24.53 -8.15 0.58
N PHE A 113 -23.46 -7.47 0.15
CA PHE A 113 -22.29 -7.26 1.01
C PHE A 113 -22.66 -6.52 2.31
N LEU A 114 -23.53 -5.53 2.22
CA LEU A 114 -23.96 -4.74 3.37
C LEU A 114 -25.00 -5.47 4.25
N ASP A 115 -25.59 -6.54 3.75
CA ASP A 115 -26.53 -7.39 4.50
C ASP A 115 -25.80 -8.39 5.40
N LEU A 116 -24.50 -8.60 5.15
CA LEU A 116 -23.65 -9.37 6.06
C LEU A 116 -23.55 -8.65 7.41
N PRO A 117 -23.53 -9.37 8.54
CA PRO A 117 -23.15 -8.80 9.84
C PRO A 117 -21.81 -8.06 9.79
N ALA A 118 -21.67 -7.02 10.61
CA ALA A 118 -20.48 -6.16 10.61
C ALA A 118 -19.19 -6.95 10.86
N GLU A 119 -19.25 -7.97 11.72
CA GLU A 119 -18.14 -8.86 12.06
C GLU A 119 -17.63 -9.60 10.82
N LEU A 120 -18.52 -10.04 9.93
CA LEU A 120 -18.15 -10.71 8.69
C LEU A 120 -17.56 -9.73 7.68
N ARG A 121 -18.12 -8.51 7.57
CA ARG A 121 -17.57 -7.46 6.69
C ARG A 121 -16.15 -7.07 7.10
N VAL A 122 -15.93 -6.83 8.40
CA VAL A 122 -14.61 -6.54 8.96
C VAL A 122 -13.64 -7.68 8.66
N ARG A 123 -14.04 -8.94 8.85
CA ARG A 123 -13.19 -10.09 8.53
C ARG A 123 -12.81 -10.17 7.05
N ILE A 124 -13.72 -9.82 6.15
CA ILE A 124 -13.43 -9.70 4.71
C ILE A 124 -12.39 -8.60 4.45
N HIS A 125 -12.52 -7.45 5.12
CA HIS A 125 -11.53 -6.37 5.06
C HIS A 125 -10.16 -6.82 5.57
N GLU A 126 -10.09 -7.50 6.71
CA GLU A 126 -8.85 -8.05 7.27
C GLU A 126 -8.15 -9.01 6.29
N PHE A 127 -8.89 -9.93 5.66
CA PHE A 127 -8.32 -10.83 4.66
C PHE A 127 -7.75 -10.09 3.46
N TYR A 128 -8.47 -9.08 2.95
CA TYR A 128 -7.99 -8.25 1.84
C TYR A 128 -6.70 -7.49 2.22
N LEU A 129 -6.70 -6.84 3.38
CA LEU A 129 -5.58 -6.05 3.87
C LEU A 129 -4.35 -6.91 4.17
N SER A 130 -4.54 -8.07 4.80
CA SER A 130 -3.47 -9.04 5.04
C SER A 130 -2.87 -9.54 3.73
N HIS A 131 -3.70 -9.83 2.72
CA HIS A 131 -3.21 -10.20 1.40
C HIS A 131 -2.36 -9.07 0.78
N LEU A 132 -2.82 -7.82 0.84
CA LEU A 132 -2.04 -6.68 0.38
C LEU A 132 -0.71 -6.56 1.14
N ARG A 133 -0.72 -6.74 2.48
CA ARG A 133 0.49 -6.68 3.30
C ARG A 133 1.50 -7.74 2.87
N SER A 134 1.05 -8.98 2.61
CA SER A 134 1.90 -10.07 2.10
C SER A 134 2.55 -9.74 0.75
N LYS A 135 1.93 -8.84 -0.02
CA LYS A 135 2.39 -8.39 -1.34
C LYS A 135 3.10 -7.05 -1.32
N THR A 136 3.32 -6.44 -0.15
CA THR A 136 3.88 -5.09 -0.03
C THR A 136 5.16 -4.89 -0.82
N LYS A 137 6.15 -5.78 -0.68
CA LYS A 137 7.44 -5.67 -1.39
C LYS A 137 7.30 -5.77 -2.90
N GLU A 138 6.34 -6.56 -3.39
CA GLU A 138 6.08 -6.72 -4.82
C GLU A 138 5.33 -5.52 -5.41
N LEU A 139 4.36 -4.97 -4.67
CA LEU A 139 3.48 -3.89 -5.12
C LEU A 139 4.11 -2.51 -4.96
N PHE A 140 4.93 -2.33 -3.93
CA PHE A 140 5.57 -1.08 -3.57
C PHE A 140 7.09 -1.27 -3.50
N PRO A 141 7.77 -1.56 -4.63
CA PRO A 141 9.22 -1.71 -4.63
C PRO A 141 9.89 -0.43 -4.12
N GLY A 142 10.85 -0.59 -3.21
CA GLY A 142 11.49 0.53 -2.51
C GLY A 142 10.71 1.06 -1.30
N ARG A 143 9.55 0.48 -0.96
CA ARG A 143 8.80 0.77 0.26
C ARG A 143 8.64 -0.48 1.09
N GLU A 144 9.34 -0.54 2.21
CA GLU A 144 9.26 -1.69 3.11
C GLU A 144 7.94 -1.74 3.89
N TYR A 145 7.25 -0.60 4.00
CA TYR A 145 6.18 -0.40 4.99
C TYR A 145 4.75 -0.33 4.41
N GLY A 146 4.59 -0.30 3.09
CA GLY A 146 3.27 -0.38 2.43
C GLY A 146 2.80 0.91 1.74
N PRO A 147 1.52 0.96 1.35
CA PRO A 147 0.92 2.12 0.73
C PRO A 147 0.65 3.22 1.77
N TYR A 148 1.12 4.42 1.49
CA TYR A 148 0.77 5.65 2.21
C TYR A 148 -0.61 6.22 1.83
N THR A 149 -1.32 5.54 0.96
CA THR A 149 -2.62 5.93 0.42
C THR A 149 -3.69 4.99 0.93
N GLN A 150 -4.82 5.55 1.38
CA GLN A 150 -5.96 4.78 1.85
C GLN A 150 -6.43 3.75 0.82
N PRO A 151 -6.97 2.61 1.27
CA PRO A 151 -7.46 1.59 0.36
C PRO A 151 -8.67 2.10 -0.41
N PRO A 152 -8.86 1.69 -1.67
CA PRO A 152 -10.03 2.11 -2.48
C PRO A 152 -11.35 1.73 -1.83
N LEU A 153 -11.36 0.64 -1.05
CA LEU A 153 -12.53 0.26 -0.27
C LEU A 153 -13.03 1.41 0.63
N SER A 154 -12.12 2.24 1.14
CA SER A 154 -12.44 3.38 2.01
C SER A 154 -13.17 4.54 1.31
N VAL A 155 -13.29 4.51 -0.02
CA VAL A 155 -14.01 5.54 -0.80
C VAL A 155 -15.36 5.06 -1.34
N VAL A 156 -15.71 3.78 -1.14
CA VAL A 156 -16.95 3.20 -1.67
C VAL A 156 -18.18 3.70 -0.92
N SER A 157 -18.13 3.74 0.41
CA SER A 157 -19.21 4.28 1.24
C SER A 157 -18.68 4.72 2.61
N ARG A 158 -19.44 5.57 3.31
CA ARG A 158 -19.08 6.02 4.67
C ARG A 158 -19.04 4.88 5.68
N LEU A 159 -19.91 3.87 5.53
CA LEU A 159 -19.93 2.70 6.40
C LEU A 159 -18.66 1.85 6.21
N VAL A 160 -18.39 1.45 4.97
CA VAL A 160 -17.18 0.66 4.64
C VAL A 160 -15.92 1.40 5.05
N ARG A 161 -15.89 2.73 4.88
CA ARG A 161 -14.78 3.57 5.35
C ARG A 161 -14.51 3.44 6.86
N LYS A 162 -15.56 3.49 7.68
CA LYS A 162 -15.45 3.35 9.14
C LYS A 162 -14.96 1.96 9.56
N GLU A 163 -15.29 0.93 8.79
CA GLU A 163 -14.89 -0.46 9.06
C GLU A 163 -13.45 -0.74 8.57
N VAL A 164 -13.09 -0.27 7.38
CA VAL A 164 -11.81 -0.63 6.73
C VAL A 164 -10.62 0.18 7.24
N LEU A 165 -10.81 1.45 7.60
CA LEU A 165 -9.68 2.32 7.99
C LEU A 165 -8.99 1.85 9.27
N PRO A 166 -9.70 1.50 10.37
CA PRO A 166 -9.06 0.98 11.57
C PRO A 166 -8.22 -0.27 11.27
N GLU A 167 -8.78 -1.22 10.51
CA GLU A 167 -8.05 -2.43 10.13
C GLU A 167 -6.86 -2.14 9.22
N PHE A 168 -6.97 -1.16 8.33
CA PHE A 168 -5.87 -0.73 7.47
C PHE A 168 -4.68 -0.23 8.30
N TYR A 169 -4.93 0.66 9.27
CA TYR A 169 -3.86 1.21 10.12
C TYR A 169 -3.32 0.22 11.16
N LYS A 170 -4.06 -0.86 11.45
CA LYS A 170 -3.58 -2.00 12.24
C LYS A 170 -2.66 -2.92 11.45
N VAL A 171 -2.94 -3.14 10.16
CA VAL A 171 -2.16 -4.02 9.28
C VAL A 171 -0.92 -3.31 8.68
N PHE A 172 -1.02 -2.02 8.43
CA PHE A 172 0.05 -1.21 7.84
C PHE A 172 0.59 -0.19 8.83
N ASP A 173 1.79 -0.44 9.34
CA ASP A 173 2.52 0.52 10.17
C ASP A 173 2.81 1.80 9.37
N LEU A 174 2.42 2.96 9.92
CA LEU A 174 2.83 4.22 9.32
C LEU A 174 4.24 4.58 9.79
N ARG A 175 5.18 4.57 8.84
CA ARG A 175 6.53 5.08 9.06
C ARG A 175 6.73 6.35 8.24
N LEU A 176 7.27 7.38 8.87
CA LEU A 176 7.67 8.63 8.24
C LEU A 176 9.18 8.64 8.08
N GLN A 177 9.67 8.91 6.88
CA GLN A 177 11.10 9.08 6.65
C GLN A 177 11.39 10.56 6.48
N ILE A 178 12.40 11.03 7.21
CA ILE A 178 12.78 12.43 7.30
C ILE A 178 14.25 12.53 6.89
N PHE A 179 14.50 13.27 5.84
CA PHE A 179 15.84 13.51 5.34
C PHE A 179 16.24 14.91 5.71
N THR A 180 17.31 15.04 6.47
CA THR A 180 17.93 16.33 6.75
C THR A 180 19.19 16.43 5.91
N THR A 181 19.17 17.30 4.91
CA THR A 181 20.33 17.60 4.07
C THR A 181 21.01 18.84 4.62
N VAL A 182 22.33 18.75 4.81
CA VAL A 182 23.14 19.92 5.15
C VAL A 182 23.98 20.30 3.94
N HIS A 183 23.72 21.50 3.46
CA HIS A 183 24.36 22.07 2.28
C HIS A 183 25.75 22.65 2.63
N ARG A 184 26.51 22.98 1.59
CA ARG A 184 27.89 23.50 1.71
C ARG A 184 27.98 24.88 2.37
N ASP A 185 26.92 25.67 2.24
CA ASP A 185 26.76 26.98 2.86
C ASP A 185 26.18 26.89 4.28
N GLU A 186 26.21 25.69 4.88
CA GLU A 186 25.67 25.38 6.21
C GLU A 186 24.15 25.57 6.32
N THR A 187 23.47 25.81 5.19
CA THR A 187 22.00 25.77 5.17
C THR A 187 21.52 24.34 5.34
N ILE A 188 20.40 24.20 6.06
CA ILE A 188 19.84 22.89 6.39
C ILE A 188 18.44 22.82 5.78
N ALA A 189 18.24 21.81 4.94
CA ALA A 189 16.94 21.44 4.42
C ALA A 189 16.47 20.15 5.10
N THR A 190 15.38 20.21 5.85
CA THR A 190 14.72 19.01 6.37
C THR A 190 13.50 18.75 5.51
N GLU A 191 13.48 17.60 4.84
CA GLU A 191 12.40 17.16 3.98
C GLU A 191 11.79 15.87 4.54
N LEU A 192 10.49 15.90 4.80
CA LEU A 192 9.72 14.73 5.18
C LEU A 192 9.31 13.98 3.88
N GLU A 193 10.16 13.06 3.43
CA GLU A 193 9.89 12.25 2.24
C GLU A 193 8.66 11.35 2.48
N TYR A 194 7.70 11.41 1.58
CA TYR A 194 6.38 10.74 1.64
C TYR A 194 5.44 11.19 2.78
N GLY A 195 5.97 11.57 3.94
CA GLY A 195 5.18 11.92 5.12
C GLY A 195 4.39 13.22 5.00
N GLN A 196 4.88 14.22 4.24
CA GLN A 196 4.11 15.46 4.01
C GLN A 196 2.79 15.15 3.32
N ASN A 197 2.82 14.27 2.32
CA ASN A 197 1.61 13.83 1.62
C ASN A 197 0.71 12.99 2.52
N VAL A 198 1.27 12.19 3.43
CA VAL A 198 0.46 11.44 4.39
C VAL A 198 -0.22 12.39 5.36
N MET A 199 0.53 13.22 6.08
CA MET A 199 -0.02 14.08 7.14
C MET A 199 -0.98 15.13 6.57
N ALA A 200 -0.66 15.74 5.42
CA ALA A 200 -1.51 16.77 4.81
C ALA A 200 -2.76 16.21 4.12
N ARG A 201 -2.76 14.93 3.72
CA ARG A 201 -3.90 14.30 3.01
C ARG A 201 -4.60 13.21 3.80
N ALA A 202 -4.01 12.77 4.90
CA ALA A 202 -4.66 11.86 5.83
C ALA A 202 -5.85 12.63 6.44
N PRO A 203 -7.06 12.08 6.34
CA PRO A 203 -8.16 12.56 7.16
C PRO A 203 -7.76 12.54 8.63
N LEU A 204 -8.26 13.48 9.44
CA LEU A 204 -7.98 13.50 10.87
C LEU A 204 -8.31 12.16 11.54
N GLU A 205 -9.39 11.51 11.10
CA GLU A 205 -9.81 10.22 11.62
C GLU A 205 -8.77 9.12 11.36
N ALA A 206 -8.03 9.21 10.26
CA ALA A 206 -6.95 8.26 9.97
C ALA A 206 -5.78 8.40 10.95
N LEU A 207 -5.46 9.62 11.36
CA LEU A 207 -4.38 9.88 12.31
C LEU A 207 -4.71 9.37 13.71
N ASP A 208 -5.98 9.46 14.12
CA ASP A 208 -6.46 8.92 15.41
C ASP A 208 -6.37 7.39 15.49
N HIS A 209 -6.40 6.70 14.35
CA HIS A 209 -6.28 5.25 14.27
C HIS A 209 -4.84 4.73 14.25
N LEU A 210 -3.84 5.61 14.17
CA LEU A 210 -2.45 5.20 14.19
C LEU A 210 -2.05 4.75 15.61
N PRO A 211 -1.66 3.48 15.81
CA PRO A 211 -1.19 3.03 17.13
C PRO A 211 0.23 3.51 17.40
N VAL A 212 1.05 3.55 16.35
CA VAL A 212 2.47 3.86 16.40
C VAL A 212 2.84 4.79 15.23
N LEU A 213 3.65 5.81 15.52
CA LEU A 213 4.34 6.60 14.52
C LEU A 213 5.85 6.34 14.64
N GLU A 214 6.44 5.68 13.65
CA GLU A 214 7.91 5.60 13.55
C GLU A 214 8.41 6.69 12.61
N MET A 215 9.40 7.46 13.06
CA MET A 215 10.07 8.49 12.29
C MET A 215 11.56 8.13 12.20
N GLU A 216 12.07 8.02 10.97
CA GLU A 216 13.48 7.76 10.71
C GLU A 216 14.11 9.01 10.12
N GLY A 217 15.11 9.56 10.80
CA GLY A 217 15.88 10.72 10.39
C GLY A 217 17.19 10.28 9.77
N LYS A 218 17.57 10.86 8.63
CA LYS A 218 18.92 10.69 8.06
C LYS A 218 19.53 12.04 7.78
N SER A 219 20.75 12.25 8.29
CA SER A 219 21.54 13.45 7.98
C SER A 219 22.50 13.15 6.83
N LEU A 220 22.31 13.81 5.68
CA LEU A 220 23.24 13.76 4.55
C LEU A 220 24.08 15.04 4.52
N SER A 221 25.40 14.91 4.65
CA SER A 221 26.33 16.03 4.45
C SER A 221 26.84 16.04 3.01
N MET A 222 26.65 17.15 2.30
CA MET A 222 27.23 17.35 0.96
C MET A 222 28.74 17.69 0.99
N VAL A 223 29.32 17.75 2.20
CA VAL A 223 30.71 18.13 2.47
C VAL A 223 31.49 17.00 3.12
N GLY A 224 30.86 15.86 3.44
CA GLY A 224 31.55 14.74 4.07
C GLY A 224 30.68 13.48 4.24
N PRO A 225 31.24 12.43 4.86
CA PRO A 225 30.77 11.05 4.70
C PRO A 225 29.96 10.50 5.88
N ALA A 226 29.76 11.29 6.95
CA ALA A 226 29.05 10.82 8.13
C ALA A 226 27.54 10.94 7.91
N GLU A 227 26.90 9.80 7.66
CA GLU A 227 25.45 9.64 7.75
C GLU A 227 25.12 9.31 9.20
N ILE A 228 24.36 10.16 9.87
CA ILE A 228 23.78 9.80 11.17
C ILE A 228 22.32 9.51 10.90
N SER A 229 21.88 8.37 11.43
CA SER A 229 20.48 8.00 11.45
C SER A 229 19.94 8.08 12.87
N TRP A 230 18.68 8.44 13.00
CA TRP A 230 18.00 8.29 14.28
C TRP A 230 16.58 7.84 14.04
N LYS A 231 16.05 7.15 15.02
CA LYS A 231 14.72 6.57 14.99
C LYS A 231 13.95 7.03 16.20
N ILE A 232 12.82 7.69 15.95
CA ILE A 232 11.87 8.07 16.98
C ILE A 232 10.64 7.20 16.81
N LYS A 233 10.22 6.50 17.86
CA LYS A 233 9.00 5.71 17.88
C LYS A 233 8.04 6.32 18.90
N LEU A 234 6.88 6.77 18.43
CA LEU A 234 5.80 7.27 19.29
C LEU A 234 4.70 6.22 19.36
N GLU A 235 4.29 5.84 20.57
CA GLU A 235 3.12 4.99 20.82
C GLU A 235 1.93 5.90 21.13
N LEU A 236 1.19 6.27 20.08
CA LEU A 236 0.22 7.36 20.12
C LEU A 236 -0.94 7.08 21.07
N HIS A 237 -1.38 5.82 21.16
CA HIS A 237 -2.50 5.43 22.04
C HIS A 237 -2.11 5.32 23.51
N GLU A 238 -0.84 5.06 23.81
CA GLU A 238 -0.34 4.98 25.19
C GLU A 238 0.23 6.32 25.67
N GLY A 239 0.42 7.27 24.75
CA GLY A 239 1.09 8.52 25.05
C GLY A 239 2.55 8.35 25.46
N LYS A 240 3.18 7.26 25.00
CA LYS A 240 4.58 6.91 25.27
C LYS A 240 5.43 7.17 24.04
N TYR A 241 6.73 7.29 24.26
CA TYR A 241 7.70 7.41 23.18
C TYR A 241 9.00 6.72 23.53
N LYS A 242 9.75 6.37 22.50
CA LYS A 242 11.10 5.86 22.56
C LYS A 242 11.93 6.59 21.51
N VAL A 243 13.07 7.12 21.93
CA VAL A 243 14.06 7.72 21.03
C VAL A 243 15.27 6.80 20.99
N GLU A 244 15.70 6.43 19.80
CA GLU A 244 16.89 5.62 19.54
C GLU A 244 17.76 6.39 18.54
N VAL A 245 18.90 6.90 18.98
CA VAL A 245 19.91 7.48 18.08
C VAL A 245 20.95 6.41 17.77
N GLU A 246 21.15 6.12 16.48
CA GLU A 246 22.13 5.15 15.99
C GLU A 246 23.17 5.84 15.11
N GLU A 247 24.43 5.84 15.54
CA GLU A 247 25.51 6.34 14.70
C GLU A 247 25.82 5.32 13.58
N ALA A 248 25.39 5.62 12.35
CA ALA A 248 25.72 4.81 11.19
C ALA A 248 27.14 5.14 10.71
N THR A 249 28.16 4.53 11.31
CA THR A 249 29.55 4.67 10.82
C THR A 249 29.70 3.98 9.46
N ARG A 250 29.63 4.75 8.37
CA ARG A 250 30.31 4.37 7.12
C ARG A 250 31.79 4.76 7.25
N PRO A 251 32.72 3.81 7.23
CA PRO A 251 34.13 4.10 7.47
C PRO A 251 34.70 4.68 6.18
N LEU A 252 34.82 6.01 6.07
CA LEU A 252 35.73 6.70 5.13
C LEU A 252 35.56 8.24 5.31
N PHE A 253 36.37 8.83 6.21
CA PHE A 253 36.55 10.28 6.52
C PHE A 253 35.57 10.93 7.53
N ARG A 254 35.89 12.12 8.08
CA ARG A 254 35.15 12.80 9.18
C ARG A 254 34.80 14.24 8.79
N VAL A 255 33.52 14.63 8.88
CA VAL A 255 33.07 16.04 8.83
C VAL A 255 31.98 16.29 9.88
N LYS A 256 32.02 17.49 10.46
CA LYS A 256 31.50 17.89 11.77
C LYS A 256 30.19 18.71 11.68
N ILE A 257 29.05 18.08 11.46
CA ILE A 257 27.77 18.69 11.88
C ILE A 257 27.25 18.01 13.14
N TYR A 258 27.55 16.71 13.26
CA TYR A 258 27.36 15.92 14.46
C TYR A 258 28.57 15.04 14.80
N ALA A 259 29.57 14.91 13.90
CA ALA A 259 30.76 14.08 14.14
C ALA A 259 31.68 14.60 15.28
N ASN A 260 31.30 15.71 15.91
CA ASN A 260 31.92 16.29 17.10
C ASN A 260 30.97 16.34 18.30
N GLN A 261 29.69 16.02 18.11
CA GLN A 261 28.70 16.03 19.17
C GLN A 261 28.64 14.64 19.78
N ASP A 262 28.81 14.59 21.10
CA ASP A 262 28.59 13.39 21.89
C ASP A 262 27.20 12.80 21.55
N PRO A 263 27.11 11.54 21.07
CA PRO A 263 25.83 10.89 20.81
C PRO A 263 24.86 10.97 21.99
N ALA A 264 25.36 10.98 23.23
CA ALA A 264 24.54 11.18 24.42
C ALA A 264 23.90 12.57 24.48
N ARG A 265 24.64 13.62 24.07
CA ARG A 265 24.10 14.99 23.94
C ARG A 265 23.04 15.07 22.84
N VAL A 266 23.28 14.41 21.70
CA VAL A 266 22.32 14.38 20.59
C VAL A 266 21.03 13.69 21.03
N GLN A 267 21.15 12.51 21.66
CA GLN A 267 20.04 11.78 22.25
C GLN A 267 19.23 12.66 23.22
N GLN A 268 19.90 13.32 24.17
CA GLN A 268 19.25 14.17 25.16
C GLN A 268 18.47 15.33 24.51
N VAL A 269 19.05 16.00 23.51
CA VAL A 269 18.35 17.11 22.82
C VAL A 269 17.13 16.60 22.04
N ILE A 270 17.25 15.45 21.37
CA ILE A 270 16.11 14.86 20.66
C ILE A 270 15.03 14.43 21.65
N GLU A 271 15.40 13.79 22.77
CA GLU A 271 14.47 13.42 23.84
C GLU A 271 13.70 14.63 24.38
N CYS A 272 14.38 15.73 24.70
CA CYS A 272 13.71 16.96 25.15
C CYS A 272 12.71 17.49 24.10
N ARG A 273 13.12 17.52 22.82
CA ARG A 273 12.22 17.98 21.74
C ARG A 273 11.01 17.06 21.57
N VAL A 274 11.21 15.74 21.67
CA VAL A 274 10.13 14.76 21.59
C VAL A 274 9.20 14.88 22.79
N GLU A 275 9.73 15.09 23.99
CA GLU A 275 8.96 15.32 25.21
C GLU A 275 8.07 16.57 25.08
N ASP A 276 8.63 17.68 24.60
CA ASP A 276 7.87 18.91 24.31
C ASP A 276 6.78 18.65 23.27
N PHE A 277 7.12 17.96 22.18
CA PHE A 277 6.19 17.62 21.12
C PHE A 277 5.02 16.77 21.63
N VAL A 278 5.31 15.74 22.43
CA VAL A 278 4.33 14.84 23.05
C VAL A 278 3.45 15.61 24.01
N THR A 279 4.05 16.43 24.89
CA THR A 279 3.31 17.23 25.89
C THR A 279 2.31 18.17 25.24
N GLN A 280 2.70 18.85 24.16
CA GLN A 280 1.80 19.76 23.41
C GLN A 280 0.63 19.05 22.71
N ARG A 281 0.77 17.74 22.44
CA ARG A 281 -0.19 16.95 21.64
C ARG A 281 -0.93 15.89 22.45
N LYS A 282 -0.61 15.77 23.73
CA LYS A 282 -1.26 14.85 24.65
C LYS A 282 -2.67 15.37 24.95
N ALA A 283 -3.67 14.59 24.58
CA ALA A 283 -5.07 14.86 24.89
C ALA A 283 -5.38 14.46 26.35
N ALA A 284 -6.54 14.88 26.83
CA ALA A 284 -6.99 14.60 28.21
C ALA A 284 -7.12 13.09 28.52
N ASP A 285 -7.32 12.27 27.49
CA ASP A 285 -7.35 10.81 27.58
C ASP A 285 -5.94 10.17 27.60
N GLY A 286 -4.89 10.99 27.61
CA GLY A 286 -3.50 10.55 27.61
C GLY A 286 -2.93 10.22 26.23
N LYS A 287 -3.73 10.22 25.17
CA LYS A 287 -3.30 9.89 23.81
C LYS A 287 -2.59 11.06 23.13
N ILE A 288 -1.62 10.77 22.28
CA ILE A 288 -1.00 11.78 21.40
C ILE A 288 -1.86 11.89 20.13
N ARG A 289 -2.39 13.08 19.85
CA ARG A 289 -3.19 13.33 18.63
C ARG A 289 -2.42 14.19 17.65
N LEU A 290 -2.16 13.60 16.48
CA LEU A 290 -1.51 14.28 15.37
C LEU A 290 -2.50 15.15 14.60
N ARG A 291 -2.03 16.28 14.10
CA ARG A 291 -2.79 17.22 13.27
C ARG A 291 -2.13 17.35 11.90
N ALA A 292 -2.93 17.70 10.89
CA ALA A 292 -2.40 17.93 9.54
C ALA A 292 -1.29 19.00 9.49
N GLN A 293 -1.35 19.98 10.40
CA GLN A 293 -0.36 21.06 10.53
C GLN A 293 0.91 20.68 11.32
N ASP A 294 1.00 19.46 11.87
CA ASP A 294 2.15 19.04 12.67
C ASP A 294 3.40 18.73 11.85
N VAL A 295 3.33 18.80 10.51
CA VAL A 295 4.49 18.59 9.63
C VAL A 295 5.69 19.42 10.05
N ALA A 296 5.52 20.73 10.25
CA ALA A 296 6.63 21.61 10.65
C ALA A 296 7.16 21.30 12.05
N ALA A 297 6.31 20.83 12.97
CA ALA A 297 6.71 20.43 14.31
C ALA A 297 7.47 19.10 14.30
N ILE A 298 7.05 18.15 13.45
CA ILE A 298 7.76 16.90 13.18
C ILE A 298 9.12 17.23 12.58
N GLU A 299 9.21 18.06 11.54
CA GLU A 299 10.48 18.50 10.95
C GLU A 299 11.39 19.18 11.99
N ALA A 300 10.82 19.97 12.92
CA ALA A 300 11.57 20.63 13.98
C ALA A 300 12.27 19.66 14.95
N LEU A 301 11.75 18.43 15.14
CA LEU A 301 12.42 17.40 15.94
C LEU A 301 13.81 17.06 15.36
N PHE A 302 13.96 17.17 14.04
CA PHE A 302 15.12 16.72 13.26
C PHE A 302 16.09 17.86 12.90
N LYS A 303 15.81 19.10 13.35
CA LYS A 303 16.69 20.24 13.09
C LYS A 303 18.07 20.06 13.75
N PRO A 304 19.17 20.45 13.09
CA PRO A 304 20.49 20.40 13.70
C PRO A 304 20.61 21.13 15.03
N ILE A 305 21.48 20.60 15.87
CA ILE A 305 21.78 21.16 17.18
C ILE A 305 22.84 22.23 16.96
N ALA A 306 22.43 23.50 16.97
CA ALA A 306 23.37 24.61 16.87
C ALA A 306 24.37 24.56 18.03
N GLU A 307 25.67 24.66 17.72
CA GLU A 307 26.69 24.90 18.74
C GLU A 307 26.47 26.31 19.29
N LYS A 308 26.11 26.41 20.58
CA LYS A 308 26.22 27.65 21.36
C LYS A 308 27.57 27.65 22.06
#